data_AF-A0A146F5S0-F1
#
_entry.id   AF-A0A146F5S0-F1
#
_cell.length_a   1.000
_cell.length_b   1.000
_cell.length_c   1.000
_cell.angle_alpha   90.00
_cell.angle_beta   90.00
_cell.angle_gamma   90.00
#
_symmetry.space_group_name_H-M   'P 1'
#
loop_
_entity.id
_entity.type
_entity.pdbx_description
1 polymer ?
#
loop_
_entity_poly.entity_id
_entity_poly.type
_entity_poly.pdbx_seq_one_letter_code
_entity_poly.pdbx_strand_id
1 'polypeptide(L)'
;MSLLKNGGSAVDAVEMAIMVLEDSEMTNAGYGSNLNLEGTVECDATVVNHLGRSGAVGAVGQVKNPISLARVILDASSKPLSLARVPPNFLVGQGATDFAYEHGLVVLPPDGLVAPSARERWTHWRRDLENATLRERKQSGEHTRLSSHFRRPPTASPAQLLSAASSPGPAEATGGSTQSTKSSPTADPRRIMPPAGSELAPFVAPRVKDGKQTDGARSVAVGDMSTSHDNLSIAEAPHGVDAMDVDRVNDTVGAIAIDSKGNIAAGSSSGGIGMKHRGRIGPAALVGIGTAVIPVDPNDPEATCIATVTSGTGEHIATTMAASTCASRIYYSHRKLEDGGFEEVTEDEAMRAVISNDFMGHPGVKNSICNGAIGILSVKKTVDGAFLHFAHNTDSFVRSPASERSMLTTSGPRVDE
;
A
#
# COMPACT_ATOMS: atom_id res chain seq x y z
N MET A 1 -13.39 -17.92 -11.71
CA MET A 1 -13.69 -19.27 -12.24
C MET A 1 -14.39 -19.28 -13.59
N SER A 2 -15.51 -18.57 -13.79
CA SER A 2 -16.23 -18.61 -15.07
C SER A 2 -15.37 -18.25 -16.28
N LEU A 3 -14.45 -17.28 -16.15
CA LEU A 3 -13.51 -16.92 -17.21
C LEU A 3 -12.53 -18.05 -17.55
N LEU A 4 -11.93 -18.67 -16.53
CA LEU A 4 -11.00 -19.79 -16.71
C LEU A 4 -11.68 -20.98 -17.40
N LYS A 5 -12.92 -21.30 -17.00
CA LYS A 5 -13.74 -22.35 -17.63
C LYS A 5 -14.02 -22.08 -19.11
N ASN A 6 -14.08 -20.80 -19.50
CA ASN A 6 -14.29 -20.38 -20.87
C ASN A 6 -12.97 -20.17 -21.65
N GLY A 7 -11.83 -20.61 -21.10
CA GLY A 7 -10.52 -20.49 -21.75
C GLY A 7 -9.85 -19.12 -21.64
N GLY A 8 -10.33 -18.24 -20.74
CA GLY A 8 -9.69 -16.97 -20.41
C GLY A 8 -8.32 -17.16 -19.77
N SER A 9 -7.45 -16.15 -19.89
CA SER A 9 -6.11 -16.20 -19.32
C SER A 9 -6.13 -15.99 -17.80
N ALA A 10 -5.03 -16.34 -17.13
CA ALA A 10 -4.88 -16.13 -15.70
C ALA A 10 -4.97 -14.64 -15.34
N VAL A 11 -4.45 -13.77 -16.20
CA VAL A 11 -4.49 -12.30 -15.99
C VAL A 11 -5.93 -11.80 -16.10
N ASP A 12 -6.72 -12.29 -17.06
CA ASP A 12 -8.14 -11.90 -17.18
C ASP A 12 -8.95 -12.35 -15.96
N ALA A 13 -8.65 -13.55 -15.43
CA ALA A 13 -9.31 -14.06 -14.24
C ALA A 13 -8.96 -13.26 -12.98
N VAL A 14 -7.70 -12.83 -12.82
CA VAL A 14 -7.25 -11.96 -11.73
C VAL A 14 -7.92 -10.59 -11.81
N GLU A 15 -7.86 -9.95 -12.98
CA GLU A 15 -8.48 -8.64 -13.21
C GLU A 15 -9.97 -8.68 -12.81
N MET A 16 -10.72 -9.63 -13.37
CA MET A 16 -12.16 -9.70 -13.14
C MET A 16 -12.52 -10.08 -11.70
N ALA A 17 -11.72 -10.91 -11.03
CA ALA A 17 -11.93 -11.21 -9.62
C ALA A 17 -11.76 -9.96 -8.74
N ILE A 18 -10.74 -9.15 -9.02
CA ILE A 18 -10.47 -7.93 -8.26
C ILE A 18 -11.47 -6.83 -8.62
N MET A 19 -11.88 -6.69 -9.89
CA MET A 19 -12.90 -5.73 -10.31
C MET A 19 -14.22 -5.93 -9.54
N VAL A 20 -14.66 -7.19 -9.36
CA VAL A 20 -15.87 -7.50 -8.58
C VAL A 20 -15.74 -7.04 -7.13
N LEU A 21 -14.52 -7.13 -6.57
CA LEU A 21 -14.25 -6.67 -5.21
C LEU A 21 -14.17 -5.14 -5.14
N GLU A 22 -13.51 -4.49 -6.10
CA GLU A 22 -13.44 -3.02 -6.21
C GLU A 22 -14.81 -2.35 -6.40
N ASP A 23 -15.74 -3.03 -7.08
CA ASP A 23 -17.12 -2.56 -7.25
C ASP A 23 -17.96 -2.71 -5.97
N SER A 24 -17.46 -3.44 -4.96
CA SER A 24 -18.15 -3.65 -3.69
C SER A 24 -17.75 -2.59 -2.66
N GLU A 25 -18.76 -1.95 -2.06
CA GLU A 25 -18.59 -1.03 -0.93
C GLU A 25 -17.97 -1.69 0.31
N MET A 26 -18.06 -3.02 0.42
CA MET A 26 -17.56 -3.78 1.56
C MET A 26 -16.02 -3.92 1.60
N THR A 27 -15.32 -3.54 0.54
CA THR A 27 -13.87 -3.69 0.46
C THR A 27 -13.17 -2.34 0.45
N ASN A 28 -11.96 -2.27 0.99
CA ASN A 28 -11.14 -1.07 0.93
C ASN A 28 -10.36 -1.04 -0.40
N ALA A 29 -11.09 -1.03 -1.52
CA ALA A 29 -10.57 -0.89 -2.87
C ALA A 29 -11.67 -0.35 -3.80
N GLY A 30 -11.30 0.38 -4.84
CA GLY A 30 -12.28 0.98 -5.77
C GLY A 30 -13.32 1.85 -5.05
N TYR A 31 -14.60 1.52 -5.19
CA TYR A 31 -15.74 2.29 -4.65
C TYR A 31 -15.83 2.32 -3.12
N GLY A 32 -15.39 1.27 -2.42
CA GLY A 32 -15.41 1.19 -0.96
C GLY A 32 -14.17 1.78 -0.26
N SER A 33 -13.27 2.39 -1.04
CA SER A 33 -11.96 2.86 -0.56
C SER A 33 -12.03 3.88 0.57
N ASN A 34 -11.05 3.79 1.47
CA ASN A 34 -10.78 4.78 2.49
C ASN A 34 -10.50 6.17 1.90
N LEU A 35 -10.94 7.20 2.62
CA LEU A 35 -10.72 8.59 2.24
C LEU A 35 -9.42 9.13 2.87
N ASN A 36 -8.70 9.95 2.10
CA ASN A 36 -7.53 10.70 2.57
C ASN A 36 -7.94 11.91 3.44
N LEU A 37 -6.97 12.67 3.94
CA LEU A 37 -7.22 13.86 4.79
C LEU A 37 -8.20 14.86 4.16
N GLU A 38 -8.17 14.99 2.83
CA GLU A 38 -9.02 15.88 2.06
C GLU A 38 -10.43 15.32 1.79
N GLY A 39 -10.69 14.05 2.12
CA GLY A 39 -11.98 13.40 1.90
C GLY A 39 -12.16 12.85 0.50
N THR A 40 -11.05 12.55 -0.18
CA THR A 40 -11.02 12.02 -1.54
C THR A 40 -10.43 10.61 -1.57
N VAL A 41 -10.79 9.84 -2.59
CA VAL A 41 -10.27 8.49 -2.82
C VAL A 41 -9.01 8.56 -3.67
N GLU A 42 -8.00 7.81 -3.25
CA GLU A 42 -6.78 7.54 -4.03
C GLU A 42 -6.47 6.04 -3.92
N CYS A 43 -6.43 5.33 -5.04
CA CYS A 43 -6.24 3.89 -5.06
C CYS A 43 -4.84 3.51 -5.54
N ASP A 44 -4.42 2.32 -5.14
CA ASP A 44 -3.19 1.65 -5.51
C ASP A 44 -3.53 0.26 -6.05
N ALA A 45 -2.99 -0.15 -7.19
CA ALA A 45 -3.22 -1.50 -7.73
C ALA A 45 -2.08 -1.98 -8.62
N THR A 46 -1.89 -3.30 -8.68
CA THR A 46 -0.87 -3.96 -9.51
C THR A 46 -1.41 -5.26 -10.06
N VAL A 47 -1.01 -5.60 -11.29
CA VAL A 47 -1.14 -6.94 -11.85
C VAL A 47 0.22 -7.42 -12.38
N VAL A 48 0.53 -8.69 -12.16
CA VAL A 48 1.76 -9.35 -12.60
C VAL A 48 1.41 -10.66 -13.32
N ASN A 49 1.97 -10.87 -14.51
CA ASN A 49 1.72 -12.06 -15.31
C ASN A 49 2.79 -13.15 -15.11
N HIS A 50 2.59 -14.30 -15.76
CA HIS A 50 3.46 -15.49 -15.69
C HIS A 50 4.91 -15.27 -16.16
N LEU A 51 5.20 -14.17 -16.86
CA LEU A 51 6.55 -13.78 -17.29
C LEU A 51 7.22 -12.81 -16.30
N GLY A 52 6.57 -12.50 -15.18
CA GLY A 52 7.01 -11.47 -14.24
C GLY A 52 6.83 -10.04 -14.74
N ARG A 53 6.16 -9.82 -15.88
CA ARG A 53 5.82 -8.47 -16.36
C ARG A 53 4.66 -7.92 -15.56
N SER A 54 4.69 -6.62 -15.31
CA SER A 54 3.73 -5.95 -14.46
C SER A 54 3.15 -4.70 -15.10
N GLY A 55 1.96 -4.33 -14.62
CA GLY A 55 1.39 -3.00 -14.75
C GLY A 55 0.89 -2.56 -13.38
N ALA A 56 1.12 -1.29 -13.03
CA ALA A 56 0.80 -0.77 -11.71
C ALA A 56 0.28 0.68 -11.77
N VAL A 57 -0.49 1.04 -10.77
CA VAL A 57 -1.03 2.38 -10.54
C VAL A 57 -0.92 2.76 -9.08
N GLY A 58 -0.67 4.04 -8.79
CA GLY A 58 -0.52 4.52 -7.43
C GLY A 58 -1.13 5.89 -7.21
N ALA A 59 -1.75 6.09 -6.05
CA ALA A 59 -2.48 7.30 -5.71
C ALA A 59 -3.43 7.79 -6.84
N VAL A 60 -4.07 6.86 -7.55
CA VAL A 60 -4.95 7.20 -8.68
C VAL A 60 -6.34 7.55 -8.17
N GLY A 61 -6.86 8.69 -8.59
CA GLY A 61 -8.24 9.11 -8.30
C GLY A 61 -9.15 8.89 -9.51
N GLN A 62 -10.46 8.86 -9.25
CA GLN A 62 -11.54 8.88 -10.26
C GLN A 62 -11.65 7.66 -11.20
N VAL A 63 -10.66 6.78 -11.28
CA VAL A 63 -10.74 5.58 -12.11
C VAL A 63 -11.60 4.53 -11.42
N LYS A 64 -12.70 4.10 -12.06
CA LYS A 64 -13.68 3.17 -11.44
C LYS A 64 -13.01 1.90 -10.91
N ASN A 65 -12.17 1.28 -11.73
CA ASN A 65 -11.50 0.01 -11.43
C ASN A 65 -9.97 0.15 -11.61
N PRO A 66 -9.23 0.50 -10.53
CA PRO A 66 -7.77 0.62 -10.55
C PRO A 66 -7.04 -0.60 -11.12
N ILE A 67 -7.52 -1.82 -10.84
CA ILE A 67 -6.90 -3.05 -11.38
C ILE A 67 -6.96 -3.12 -12.91
N SER A 68 -8.03 -2.63 -13.54
CA SER A 68 -8.13 -2.58 -15.00
C SER A 68 -7.15 -1.57 -15.60
N LEU A 69 -6.90 -0.45 -14.93
CA LEU A 69 -5.84 0.46 -15.37
C LEU A 69 -4.46 -0.18 -15.27
N ALA A 70 -4.18 -0.89 -14.17
CA ALA A 70 -2.96 -1.69 -14.04
C ALA A 70 -2.85 -2.73 -15.19
N ARG A 71 -3.95 -3.38 -15.57
CA ARG A 71 -3.98 -4.30 -16.72
C ARG A 71 -3.69 -3.61 -18.05
N VAL A 72 -4.33 -2.48 -18.31
CA VAL A 72 -4.10 -1.70 -19.54
C VAL A 72 -2.63 -1.27 -19.64
N ILE A 73 -2.01 -0.86 -18.53
CA ILE A 73 -0.58 -0.54 -18.48
C ILE A 73 0.28 -1.78 -18.78
N LEU A 74 -0.05 -2.94 -18.21
CA LEU A 74 0.65 -4.20 -18.52
C LEU A 74 0.59 -4.53 -20.03
N ASP A 75 -0.59 -4.44 -20.64
CA ASP A 75 -0.77 -4.73 -22.06
C ASP A 75 -0.06 -3.69 -22.96
N ALA A 76 -0.13 -2.41 -22.59
CA ALA A 76 0.58 -1.33 -23.28
C ALA A 76 2.10 -1.49 -23.17
N SER A 77 2.61 -1.92 -22.02
CA SER A 77 4.05 -2.15 -21.79
C SER A 77 4.64 -3.25 -22.67
N SER A 78 3.81 -4.16 -23.16
CA SER A 78 4.23 -5.25 -24.06
C SER A 78 4.31 -4.82 -25.53
N LYS A 79 3.92 -3.58 -25.85
CA LYS A 79 3.93 -3.03 -27.22
C LYS A 79 5.07 -2.01 -27.37
N PRO A 80 5.89 -2.10 -28.43
CA PRO A 80 6.94 -1.13 -28.66
C PRO A 80 6.35 0.24 -28.99
N LEU A 81 6.97 1.30 -28.48
CA LEU A 81 6.64 2.68 -28.85
C LEU A 81 7.53 3.14 -30.00
N SER A 82 7.03 4.16 -30.72
CA SER A 82 7.83 4.87 -31.71
C SER A 82 9.14 5.39 -31.10
N LEU A 83 10.19 5.43 -31.94
CA LEU A 83 11.51 5.92 -31.57
C LEU A 83 12.18 5.10 -30.44
N ALA A 84 11.90 3.79 -30.37
CA ALA A 84 12.47 2.88 -29.38
C ALA A 84 12.27 3.33 -27.93
N ARG A 85 11.19 4.08 -27.66
CA ARG A 85 10.84 4.48 -26.29
C ARG A 85 10.39 3.27 -25.50
N VAL A 86 10.75 3.26 -24.22
CA VAL A 86 10.31 2.23 -23.27
C VAL A 86 8.92 2.63 -22.76
N PRO A 87 7.90 1.78 -22.94
CA PRO A 87 6.57 2.05 -22.41
C PRO A 87 6.58 2.00 -20.87
N PRO A 88 5.72 2.78 -20.20
CA PRO A 88 5.63 2.75 -18.74
C PRO A 88 5.03 1.42 -18.26
N ASN A 89 5.46 0.97 -17.09
CA ASN A 89 4.86 -0.14 -16.36
C ASN A 89 4.23 0.30 -15.02
N PHE A 90 4.40 1.56 -14.62
CA PHE A 90 3.85 2.14 -13.40
C PHE A 90 3.53 3.62 -13.61
N LEU A 91 2.29 4.03 -13.37
CA LEU A 91 1.84 5.42 -13.46
C LEU A 91 1.16 5.85 -12.16
N VAL A 92 1.20 7.14 -11.81
CA VAL A 92 0.64 7.64 -10.55
C VAL A 92 -0.16 8.93 -10.72
N GLY A 93 -1.06 9.19 -9.78
CA GLY A 93 -1.80 10.44 -9.67
C GLY A 93 -2.57 10.79 -10.94
N GLN A 94 -2.60 12.09 -11.27
CA GLN A 94 -3.37 12.60 -12.42
C GLN A 94 -2.91 11.99 -13.75
N GLY A 95 -1.61 11.79 -13.96
CA GLY A 95 -1.12 11.19 -15.20
C GLY A 95 -1.61 9.75 -15.41
N ALA A 96 -1.86 9.00 -14.34
CA ALA A 96 -2.49 7.69 -14.43
C ALA A 96 -3.99 7.80 -14.80
N THR A 97 -4.72 8.77 -14.22
CA THR A 97 -6.11 9.05 -14.57
C THR A 97 -6.26 9.48 -16.03
N ASP A 98 -5.36 10.33 -16.52
CA ASP A 98 -5.34 10.80 -17.91
C ASP A 98 -5.08 9.62 -18.86
N PHE A 99 -4.10 8.78 -18.54
CA PHE A 99 -3.81 7.55 -19.29
C PHE A 99 -5.04 6.61 -19.32
N ALA A 100 -5.77 6.50 -18.21
CA ALA A 100 -7.01 5.71 -18.15
C ALA A 100 -8.06 6.23 -19.14
N TYR A 101 -8.26 7.55 -19.16
CA TYR A 101 -9.19 8.20 -20.08
C TYR A 101 -8.79 7.98 -21.54
N GLU A 102 -7.51 8.15 -21.88
CA GLU A 102 -6.97 7.92 -23.23
C GLU A 102 -7.18 6.49 -23.73
N HIS A 103 -7.21 5.51 -22.82
CA HIS A 103 -7.42 4.10 -23.13
C HIS A 103 -8.88 3.66 -22.98
N GLY A 104 -9.81 4.59 -22.80
CA GLY A 104 -11.26 4.33 -22.79
C GLY A 104 -11.78 3.71 -21.49
N LEU A 105 -11.04 3.80 -20.39
CA LEU A 105 -11.53 3.40 -19.07
C LEU A 105 -12.50 4.43 -18.49
N VAL A 106 -13.39 3.96 -17.61
CA VAL A 106 -14.38 4.81 -16.95
C VAL A 106 -13.72 5.69 -15.90
N VAL A 107 -13.69 6.99 -16.17
CA VAL A 107 -13.29 8.04 -15.23
C VAL A 107 -14.55 8.70 -14.68
N LEU A 108 -14.72 8.61 -13.37
CA LEU A 108 -15.86 9.12 -12.62
C LEU A 108 -15.64 10.57 -12.17
N PRO A 109 -16.71 11.30 -11.78
CA PRO A 109 -16.57 12.56 -11.07
C PRO A 109 -15.75 12.41 -9.76
N PRO A 110 -15.21 13.51 -9.19
CA PRO A 110 -14.36 13.47 -7.99
C PRO A 110 -14.94 12.71 -6.79
N ASP A 111 -16.26 12.70 -6.64
CA ASP A 111 -17.01 12.03 -5.57
C ASP A 111 -17.60 10.67 -5.99
N GLY A 112 -17.46 10.26 -7.25
CA GLY A 112 -18.06 9.04 -7.79
C GLY A 112 -17.52 7.73 -7.21
N LEU A 113 -16.34 7.77 -6.57
CA LEU A 113 -15.74 6.65 -5.84
C LEU A 113 -16.03 6.70 -4.32
N VAL A 114 -16.72 7.73 -3.83
CA VAL A 114 -16.91 7.88 -2.37
C VAL A 114 -18.20 7.18 -1.95
N ALA A 115 -18.06 5.96 -1.44
CA ALA A 115 -19.17 5.25 -0.83
C ALA A 115 -19.72 5.97 0.43
N PRO A 116 -21.04 5.87 0.71
CA PRO A 116 -21.65 6.44 1.92
C PRO A 116 -20.97 5.98 3.21
N SER A 117 -20.72 4.67 3.37
CA SER A 117 -20.05 4.13 4.56
C SER A 117 -18.62 4.66 4.73
N ALA A 118 -17.88 4.84 3.64
CA ALA A 118 -16.53 5.42 3.68
C ALA A 118 -16.56 6.89 4.13
N ARG A 119 -17.58 7.65 3.71
CA ARG A 119 -17.78 9.04 4.14
C ARG A 119 -18.16 9.15 5.61
N GLU A 120 -18.99 8.26 6.11
CA GLU A 120 -19.35 8.19 7.54
C GLU A 120 -18.12 7.90 8.40
N ARG A 121 -17.35 6.85 8.04
CA ARG A 121 -16.09 6.52 8.70
C ARG A 121 -15.14 7.71 8.75
N TRP A 122 -14.88 8.33 7.61
CA TRP A 122 -14.00 9.50 7.54
C TRP A 122 -14.49 10.68 8.37
N THR A 123 -15.80 10.92 8.43
CA THR A 123 -16.37 12.01 9.23
C THR A 123 -16.11 11.77 10.73
N HIS A 124 -16.24 10.51 11.17
CA HIS A 124 -15.89 10.12 12.53
C HIS A 124 -14.40 10.33 12.81
N TRP A 125 -13.53 9.77 11.98
CA TRP A 125 -12.08 9.88 12.11
C TRP A 125 -11.60 11.34 12.11
N ARG A 126 -12.19 12.19 11.26
CA ARG A 126 -11.90 13.63 11.24
C ARG A 126 -12.24 14.29 12.57
N ARG A 127 -13.43 14.02 13.13
CA ARG A 127 -13.85 14.56 14.43
C ARG A 127 -12.89 14.13 15.54
N ASP A 128 -12.45 12.88 15.52
CA ASP A 128 -11.53 12.34 16.52
C ASP A 128 -10.14 12.95 16.41
N LEU A 129 -9.65 13.15 15.18
CA LEU A 129 -8.38 13.84 14.91
C LEU A 129 -8.42 15.30 15.38
N GLU A 130 -9.53 16.02 15.15
CA GLU A 130 -9.73 17.38 15.67
C GLU A 130 -9.71 17.41 17.20
N ASN A 131 -10.42 16.47 17.84
CA ASN A 131 -10.45 16.34 19.30
C ASN A 131 -9.06 16.03 19.88
N ALA A 132 -8.29 15.13 19.25
CA ALA A 132 -6.93 14.80 19.65
C ALA A 132 -6.00 16.03 19.52
N THR A 133 -6.07 16.73 18.38
CA THR A 133 -5.29 17.96 18.14
C THR A 133 -5.58 19.04 19.20
N LEU A 134 -6.85 19.18 19.61
CA LEU A 134 -7.23 20.12 20.68
C LEU A 134 -6.68 19.70 22.04
N ARG A 135 -6.64 18.41 22.37
CA ARG A 135 -6.04 17.89 23.60
C ARG A 135 -4.53 18.13 23.64
N GLU A 136 -3.84 17.85 22.55
CA GLU A 136 -2.39 18.11 22.40
C GLU A 136 -2.07 19.60 22.52
N ARG A 137 -2.88 20.48 21.94
CA ARG A 137 -2.73 21.94 22.10
C ARG A 137 -2.94 22.42 23.53
N LYS A 138 -3.86 21.81 24.28
CA LYS A 138 -4.07 22.13 25.70
C LYS A 138 -2.87 21.68 26.55
N GLN A 139 -2.37 20.47 26.32
CA GLN A 139 -1.20 19.92 27.02
C GLN A 139 0.10 20.68 26.68
N SER A 140 0.30 21.03 25.40
CA SER A 140 1.43 21.85 24.97
C SER A 140 1.29 23.32 25.39
N GLY A 141 0.06 23.85 25.49
CA GLY A 141 -0.22 25.19 26.02
C GLY A 141 0.17 25.37 27.50
N GLU A 142 0.13 24.29 28.30
CA GLU A 142 0.72 24.27 29.64
C GLU A 142 2.26 24.24 29.60
N HIS A 143 2.86 23.52 28.66
CA HIS A 143 4.32 23.45 28.48
C HIS A 143 4.95 24.71 27.82
N THR A 144 4.19 25.45 27.02
CA THR A 144 4.66 26.62 26.24
C THR A 144 4.78 27.89 27.11
N ARG A 145 4.28 27.87 28.37
CA ARG A 145 4.60 28.94 29.34
C ARG A 145 6.10 29.01 29.71
N LEU A 146 6.92 28.06 29.24
CA LEU A 146 8.37 28.00 29.53
C LEU A 146 9.31 28.08 28.30
N SER A 147 8.81 28.19 27.05
CA SER A 147 9.70 28.24 25.87
C SER A 147 9.16 29.10 24.73
N SER A 148 9.17 30.42 24.90
CA SER A 148 8.65 31.40 23.93
C SER A 148 9.69 31.94 22.93
N HIS A 149 10.63 31.13 22.43
CA HIS A 149 11.72 31.62 21.57
C HIS A 149 12.01 30.82 20.28
N PHE A 150 11.01 30.32 19.54
CA PHE A 150 11.25 29.99 18.12
C PHE A 150 9.97 30.15 17.29
N ARG A 151 9.93 31.18 16.43
CA ARG A 151 8.87 31.40 15.44
C ARG A 151 9.22 30.60 14.18
N ARG A 152 8.35 29.69 13.72
CA ARG A 152 8.49 29.03 12.41
C ARG A 152 8.21 30.04 11.28
N PRO A 153 8.91 29.97 10.13
CA PRO A 153 8.58 30.79 8.96
C PRO A 153 7.22 30.40 8.38
N PRO A 154 6.45 31.34 7.79
CA PRO A 154 5.19 31.03 7.14
C PRO A 154 5.45 30.18 5.88
N THR A 155 4.82 29.01 5.82
CA THR A 155 4.77 28.16 4.63
C THR A 155 3.79 28.79 3.61
N ALA A 156 4.30 29.40 2.55
CA ALA A 156 3.49 29.70 1.38
C ALA A 156 3.19 28.38 0.65
N SER A 157 1.92 28.02 0.48
CA SER A 157 1.52 26.86 -0.32
C SER A 157 1.79 27.16 -1.80
N PRO A 158 2.50 26.29 -2.56
CA PRO A 158 2.74 26.49 -3.99
C PRO A 158 1.46 26.67 -4.82
N ALA A 159 0.33 26.16 -4.34
CA ALA A 159 -0.96 26.29 -5.02
C ALA A 159 -1.46 27.74 -5.12
N GLN A 160 -1.03 28.64 -4.22
CA GLN A 160 -1.42 30.05 -4.24
C GLN A 160 -0.56 30.90 -5.20
N LEU A 161 0.61 30.41 -5.62
CA LEU A 161 1.48 31.11 -6.57
C LEU A 161 1.01 30.96 -8.03
N LEU A 162 0.29 29.89 -8.35
CA LEU A 162 -0.20 29.63 -9.70
C LEU A 162 -1.49 30.39 -10.04
N SER A 163 -2.27 30.84 -9.04
CA SER A 163 -3.50 31.62 -9.25
C SER A 163 -3.27 33.13 -9.41
N ALA A 164 -2.04 33.61 -9.20
CA ALA A 164 -1.72 35.05 -9.25
C ALA A 164 -1.23 35.52 -10.65
N ALA A 165 -1.02 34.61 -11.60
CA ALA A 165 -0.47 34.93 -12.91
C ALA A 165 -1.55 35.00 -14.01
N SER A 166 -2.52 35.90 -13.86
CA SER A 166 -3.38 36.30 -14.99
C SER A 166 -4.18 37.57 -14.68
N SER A 167 -3.58 38.72 -14.98
CA SER A 167 -4.29 39.98 -15.29
C SER A 167 -3.30 40.96 -15.94
N PRO A 168 -3.36 41.22 -17.26
CA PRO A 168 -2.67 42.34 -17.86
C PRO A 168 -3.60 43.57 -17.86
N GLY A 169 -3.22 44.62 -17.13
CA GLY A 169 -3.77 45.97 -17.26
C GLY A 169 -3.13 46.73 -18.44
N PRO A 170 -3.76 47.81 -18.94
CA PRO A 170 -3.39 48.43 -20.20
C PRO A 170 -2.23 49.41 -20.03
N ALA A 171 -1.33 49.49 -21.03
CA ALA A 171 -0.35 50.57 -21.12
C ALA A 171 -0.26 51.09 -22.56
N GLU A 172 -0.49 52.39 -22.70
CA GLU A 172 -0.43 53.20 -23.91
C GLU A 172 1.00 53.36 -24.45
N ALA A 173 1.05 53.70 -25.74
CA ALA A 173 2.25 53.86 -26.55
C ALA A 173 2.97 55.21 -26.34
N THR A 174 4.30 55.19 -26.41
CA THR A 174 5.26 56.14 -27.03
C THR A 174 6.65 55.52 -26.78
N GLY A 175 7.65 55.41 -27.67
CA GLY A 175 8.09 56.16 -28.84
C GLY A 175 9.59 56.43 -28.62
N GLY A 176 10.51 55.87 -29.43
CA GLY A 176 11.94 56.22 -29.35
C GLY A 176 12.91 55.12 -29.80
N SER A 177 13.92 55.52 -30.56
CA SER A 177 14.73 54.73 -31.50
C SER A 177 16.09 54.22 -30.97
N THR A 178 16.77 53.48 -31.87
CA THR A 178 18.22 53.44 -32.19
C THR A 178 19.19 52.39 -31.57
N GLN A 179 19.72 51.56 -32.50
CA GLN A 179 21.10 51.05 -32.71
C GLN A 179 21.72 50.07 -31.68
N SER A 180 21.96 48.80 -32.09
CA SER A 180 23.24 48.21 -32.61
C SER A 180 24.38 48.23 -31.59
N THR A 181 24.99 47.11 -31.18
CA THR A 181 26.00 46.34 -31.96
C THR A 181 26.31 44.96 -31.35
N LYS A 182 26.57 43.96 -32.22
CA LYS A 182 27.69 42.95 -32.27
C LYS A 182 28.42 42.58 -30.95
N SER A 183 28.90 41.36 -30.66
CA SER A 183 29.10 40.08 -31.36
C SER A 183 29.71 39.06 -30.36
N SER A 184 29.32 37.78 -30.49
CA SER A 184 29.95 36.45 -30.19
C SER A 184 31.47 36.33 -29.84
N PRO A 185 32.06 35.13 -29.50
CA PRO A 185 31.54 33.80 -29.09
C PRO A 185 32.35 33.05 -27.97
N THR A 186 31.95 31.80 -27.67
CA THR A 186 32.74 30.59 -27.26
C THR A 186 33.43 30.50 -25.89
N ALA A 187 33.07 29.46 -25.09
CA ALA A 187 33.90 28.27 -24.83
C ALA A 187 33.35 27.41 -23.65
N ASP A 188 33.23 26.10 -23.87
CA ASP A 188 33.20 25.04 -22.85
C ASP A 188 34.62 24.86 -22.28
N PRO A 189 34.81 24.54 -20.98
CA PRO A 189 35.38 23.24 -20.69
C PRO A 189 34.94 22.56 -19.37
N ARG A 190 34.93 21.24 -19.41
CA ARG A 190 34.87 20.32 -18.27
C ARG A 190 36.15 20.36 -17.40
N ARG A 191 35.95 20.03 -16.11
CA ARG A 191 36.78 19.21 -15.18
C ARG A 191 37.68 19.92 -14.17
N ILE A 192 37.32 19.90 -12.87
CA ILE A 192 38.25 19.82 -11.72
C ILE A 192 37.64 18.93 -10.61
N MET A 193 38.50 18.12 -9.98
CA MET A 193 38.30 17.09 -8.94
C MET A 193 38.27 17.65 -7.49
N PRO A 194 38.05 16.82 -6.44
CA PRO A 194 37.40 17.20 -5.17
C PRO A 194 38.38 17.56 -4.04
N PRO A 195 37.91 18.02 -2.87
CA PRO A 195 38.68 17.96 -1.63
C PRO A 195 38.23 16.79 -0.73
N ALA A 196 39.23 16.17 -0.11
CA ALA A 196 39.10 15.18 0.96
C ALA A 196 39.23 15.84 2.34
N GLY A 197 38.59 15.23 3.35
CA GLY A 197 39.08 15.21 4.73
C GLY A 197 38.56 16.28 5.70
N SER A 198 37.53 15.95 6.47
CA SER A 198 37.45 16.36 7.88
C SER A 198 36.67 15.31 8.68
N GLU A 199 37.33 14.72 9.67
CA GLU A 199 36.77 13.83 10.68
C GLU A 199 35.61 14.52 11.41
N LEU A 200 34.47 13.83 11.55
CA LEU A 200 33.37 14.25 12.41
C LEU A 200 33.13 13.18 13.48
N ALA A 201 33.28 13.62 14.73
CA ALA A 201 33.06 12.88 15.96
C ALA A 201 31.60 12.36 16.08
N PRO A 202 31.36 11.28 16.85
CA PRO A 202 30.04 10.67 16.97
C PRO A 202 29.05 11.59 17.69
N PHE A 203 27.91 11.82 17.05
CA PHE A 203 26.77 12.55 17.59
C PHE A 203 26.05 11.68 18.62
N VAL A 204 26.17 12.04 19.91
CA VAL A 204 25.45 11.40 21.02
C VAL A 204 24.07 12.05 21.12
N ALA A 205 23.01 11.29 20.80
CA ALA A 205 21.63 11.74 21.00
C ALA A 205 21.29 11.75 22.51
N PRO A 206 20.67 12.82 23.04
CA PRO A 206 20.29 12.88 24.44
C PRO A 206 19.09 11.97 24.73
N ARG A 207 19.23 11.16 25.78
CA ARG A 207 18.16 10.37 26.42
C ARG A 207 16.99 11.28 26.80
N VAL A 208 15.82 11.04 26.20
CA VAL A 208 14.54 11.57 26.70
C VAL A 208 13.85 10.46 27.48
N LYS A 209 13.40 10.82 28.68
CA LYS A 209 12.78 9.96 29.70
C LYS A 209 11.45 9.38 29.23
N ASP A 210 11.19 8.16 29.67
CA ASP A 210 9.98 7.37 29.45
C ASP A 210 8.69 8.12 29.79
N GLY A 211 7.95 8.50 28.76
CA GLY A 211 6.55 8.91 28.84
C GLY A 211 5.67 7.73 28.48
N LYS A 212 4.99 7.16 29.47
CA LYS A 212 4.07 6.04 29.33
C LYS A 212 2.81 6.52 28.59
N GLN A 213 2.73 6.24 27.29
CA GLN A 213 1.55 6.49 26.47
C GLN A 213 0.82 5.15 26.29
N THR A 214 -0.36 5.03 26.90
CA THR A 214 -1.16 3.81 26.90
C THR A 214 -2.24 3.93 25.84
N ASP A 215 -2.15 3.15 24.77
CA ASP A 215 -3.27 2.91 23.86
C ASP A 215 -3.58 1.41 23.78
N GLY A 216 -4.73 1.06 24.36
CA GLY A 216 -5.79 0.45 23.55
C GLY A 216 -5.76 -1.04 23.23
N ALA A 217 -5.00 -1.90 23.90
CA ALA A 217 -5.23 -3.35 23.84
C ALA A 217 -5.23 -3.95 25.25
N ARG A 218 -6.41 -4.19 25.83
CA ARG A 218 -6.55 -4.98 27.05
C ARG A 218 -6.72 -6.45 26.66
N SER A 219 -5.72 -7.26 26.97
CA SER A 219 -5.89 -8.71 27.06
C SER A 219 -6.76 -9.05 28.26
N VAL A 220 -7.77 -9.89 28.07
CA VAL A 220 -8.59 -10.42 29.16
C VAL A 220 -7.92 -11.70 29.65
N ALA A 221 -7.27 -11.64 30.80
CA ALA A 221 -6.85 -12.82 31.56
C ALA A 221 -8.05 -13.37 32.34
N VAL A 222 -8.31 -14.67 32.20
CA VAL A 222 -9.31 -15.41 32.96
C VAL A 222 -8.76 -15.70 34.35
N GLY A 223 -9.51 -15.35 35.40
CA GLY A 223 -9.19 -15.64 36.80
C GLY A 223 -10.44 -15.59 37.68
N ASP A 224 -10.59 -16.62 38.52
CA ASP A 224 -11.80 -17.04 39.24
C ASP A 224 -11.97 -16.42 40.65
N MET A 225 -13.21 -16.48 41.14
CA MET A 225 -13.75 -16.43 42.53
C MET A 225 -13.72 -15.17 43.44
N SER A 226 -14.94 -14.62 43.61
CA SER A 226 -15.72 -14.48 44.88
C SER A 226 -15.61 -13.26 45.83
N THR A 227 -16.79 -12.87 46.34
CA THR A 227 -17.19 -12.14 47.58
C THR A 227 -17.55 -10.63 47.56
N SER A 228 -18.86 -10.38 47.46
CA SER A 228 -19.78 -9.64 48.37
C SER A 228 -19.66 -8.14 48.73
N HIS A 229 -20.84 -7.48 48.60
CA HIS A 229 -21.46 -6.35 49.34
C HIS A 229 -21.35 -4.88 48.86
N ASP A 230 -22.52 -4.42 48.38
CA ASP A 230 -23.33 -3.22 48.69
C ASP A 230 -22.96 -1.77 48.27
N ASN A 231 -23.81 -1.28 47.34
CA ASN A 231 -24.56 0.00 47.26
C ASN A 231 -23.83 1.36 47.34
N LEU A 232 -23.93 2.15 46.27
CA LEU A 232 -24.85 3.33 46.19
C LEU A 232 -24.80 3.99 44.80
N SER A 233 -25.99 4.32 44.32
CA SER A 233 -26.37 4.83 43.00
C SER A 233 -26.01 6.30 42.74
N ILE A 234 -25.49 6.60 41.53
CA ILE A 234 -25.72 7.88 40.84
C ILE A 234 -26.05 7.54 39.38
N ALA A 235 -27.18 8.05 38.91
CA ALA A 235 -27.75 7.75 37.60
C ALA A 235 -26.88 8.28 36.44
N GLU A 236 -26.44 7.39 35.55
CA GLU A 236 -25.85 7.75 34.26
C GLU A 236 -26.89 7.62 33.14
N ALA A 237 -26.89 8.62 32.27
CA ALA A 237 -27.73 8.76 31.08
C ALA A 237 -27.43 7.65 30.04
N PRO A 238 -28.39 7.33 29.15
CA PRO A 238 -28.36 6.07 28.40
C PRO A 238 -27.21 6.03 27.39
N HIS A 239 -26.45 4.95 27.48
CA HIS A 239 -25.56 4.44 26.44
C HIS A 239 -26.32 4.20 25.13
N GLY A 240 -25.70 4.49 23.98
CA GLY A 240 -26.22 4.00 22.71
C GLY A 240 -25.64 4.67 21.47
N VAL A 241 -24.44 4.26 21.06
CA VAL A 241 -24.20 3.35 19.91
C VAL A 241 -22.70 3.03 19.89
N ASP A 242 -22.36 1.74 19.82
CA ASP A 242 -20.99 1.23 19.86
C ASP A 242 -20.09 1.89 18.80
N ALA A 243 -19.06 2.61 19.26
CA ALA A 243 -17.98 3.10 18.40
C ALA A 243 -17.14 1.97 17.77
N MET A 244 -17.37 0.72 18.19
CA MET A 244 -16.59 -0.47 17.80
C MET A 244 -17.02 -1.12 16.47
N ASP A 245 -18.16 -0.77 15.88
CA ASP A 245 -18.68 -1.47 14.69
C ASP A 245 -18.33 -0.78 13.35
N VAL A 246 -17.94 0.50 13.42
CA VAL A 246 -17.76 1.36 12.23
C VAL A 246 -16.38 1.19 11.59
N ASP A 247 -15.40 0.59 12.27
CA ASP A 247 -14.00 0.52 11.84
C ASP A 247 -13.58 -0.86 11.25
N ARG A 248 -14.56 -1.70 10.88
CA ARG A 248 -14.32 -3.09 10.45
C ARG A 248 -13.90 -3.26 8.98
N VAL A 249 -13.80 -2.19 8.19
CA VAL A 249 -13.49 -2.29 6.74
C VAL A 249 -12.06 -1.80 6.45
N ASN A 250 -11.09 -2.69 6.61
CA ASN A 250 -9.66 -2.42 6.36
C ASN A 250 -9.09 -3.21 5.15
N ASP A 251 -9.91 -3.99 4.46
CA ASP A 251 -9.36 -5.07 3.65
C ASP A 251 -8.96 -4.63 2.24
N THR A 252 -7.64 -4.60 2.05
CA THR A 252 -7.00 -4.69 0.74
C THR A 252 -7.39 -6.02 0.09
N VAL A 253 -7.61 -6.01 -1.22
CA VAL A 253 -8.05 -7.18 -1.97
C VAL A 253 -6.93 -7.70 -2.87
N GLY A 254 -6.91 -9.00 -3.10
CA GLY A 254 -5.95 -9.64 -3.99
C GLY A 254 -6.45 -10.95 -4.55
N ALA A 255 -5.93 -11.33 -5.72
CA ALA A 255 -6.30 -12.55 -6.40
C ALA A 255 -5.06 -13.19 -7.05
N ILE A 256 -5.06 -14.53 -7.07
CA ILE A 256 -4.10 -15.36 -7.79
C ILE A 256 -4.91 -16.32 -8.66
N ALA A 257 -4.51 -16.50 -9.92
CA ALA A 257 -5.14 -17.44 -10.82
C ALA A 257 -4.10 -18.24 -11.62
N ILE A 258 -4.49 -19.46 -12.00
CA ILE A 258 -3.75 -20.31 -12.93
C ILE A 258 -4.70 -20.66 -14.08
N ASP A 259 -4.27 -20.47 -15.32
CA ASP A 259 -5.08 -20.81 -16.50
C ASP A 259 -4.87 -22.25 -16.99
N SER A 260 -5.66 -22.64 -18.00
CA SER A 260 -5.60 -23.98 -18.59
C SER A 260 -4.28 -24.29 -19.31
N LYS A 261 -3.43 -23.27 -19.55
CA LYS A 261 -2.08 -23.42 -20.10
C LYS A 261 -1.02 -23.52 -19.00
N GLY A 262 -1.42 -23.45 -17.73
CA GLY A 262 -0.51 -23.48 -16.58
C GLY A 262 0.17 -22.14 -16.31
N ASN A 263 -0.27 -21.04 -16.93
CA ASN A 263 0.26 -19.72 -16.64
C ASN A 263 -0.32 -19.21 -15.33
N ILE A 264 0.53 -18.69 -14.44
CA ILE A 264 0.11 -18.07 -13.19
C ILE A 264 0.06 -16.54 -13.32
N ALA A 265 -0.88 -15.89 -12.65
CA ALA A 265 -0.93 -14.45 -12.53
C ALA A 265 -1.42 -14.04 -11.14
N ALA A 266 -1.06 -12.84 -10.71
CA ALA A 266 -1.54 -12.26 -9.46
C ALA A 266 -1.77 -10.77 -9.57
N GLY A 267 -2.61 -10.25 -8.69
CA GLY A 267 -2.87 -8.83 -8.57
C GLY A 267 -3.39 -8.46 -7.20
N SER A 268 -3.29 -7.18 -6.87
CA SER A 268 -3.86 -6.58 -5.66
C SER A 268 -4.38 -5.17 -5.93
N SER A 269 -5.32 -4.72 -5.11
CA SER A 269 -5.90 -3.38 -5.16
C SER A 269 -6.26 -2.90 -3.74
N SER A 270 -6.05 -1.62 -3.48
CA SER A 270 -6.27 -1.00 -2.16
C SER A 270 -6.59 0.50 -2.27
N GLY A 271 -7.50 0.98 -1.41
CA GLY A 271 -7.69 2.41 -1.13
C GLY A 271 -6.64 2.96 -0.15
N GLY A 272 -5.85 2.10 0.48
CA GLY A 272 -4.86 2.47 1.48
C GLY A 272 -5.46 2.77 2.86
N ILE A 273 -4.66 3.37 3.75
CA ILE A 273 -5.08 3.66 5.12
C ILE A 273 -6.03 4.88 5.16
N GLY A 274 -6.99 4.86 6.09
CA GLY A 274 -7.85 6.00 6.36
C GLY A 274 -7.04 7.22 6.78
N MET A 275 -7.50 8.41 6.40
CA MET A 275 -6.86 9.69 6.74
C MET A 275 -5.40 9.80 6.25
N LYS A 276 -5.01 9.02 5.23
CA LYS A 276 -3.68 9.13 4.64
C LYS A 276 -3.44 10.53 4.07
N HIS A 277 -2.18 10.94 4.03
CA HIS A 277 -1.79 12.12 3.26
C HIS A 277 -2.02 11.87 1.77
N ARG A 278 -2.50 12.87 1.03
CA ARG A 278 -2.64 12.80 -0.41
C ARG A 278 -1.33 12.42 -1.11
N GLY A 279 -1.39 11.49 -2.06
CA GLY A 279 -0.22 10.96 -2.76
C GLY A 279 0.54 9.86 -2.00
N ARG A 280 0.07 9.40 -0.83
CA ARG A 280 0.64 8.22 -0.17
C ARG A 280 0.32 6.97 -1.00
N ILE A 281 1.37 6.26 -1.36
CA ILE A 281 1.32 4.99 -2.11
C ILE A 281 1.63 3.84 -1.14
N GLY A 282 0.79 2.80 -1.16
CA GLY A 282 0.96 1.58 -0.38
C GLY A 282 1.45 0.37 -1.21
N PRO A 283 1.60 -0.80 -0.56
CA PRO A 283 2.08 -2.03 -1.18
C PRO A 283 1.37 -2.46 -2.45
N ALA A 284 0.06 -2.22 -2.56
CA ALA A 284 -0.74 -2.68 -3.69
C ALA A 284 -0.29 -2.08 -5.05
N ALA A 285 0.43 -0.95 -5.04
CA ALA A 285 1.05 -0.37 -6.24
C ALA A 285 2.49 -0.85 -6.48
N LEU A 286 3.11 -1.52 -5.50
CA LEU A 286 4.53 -1.81 -5.48
C LEU A 286 4.77 -3.28 -5.85
N VAL A 287 5.23 -3.49 -7.09
CA VAL A 287 5.62 -4.79 -7.63
C VAL A 287 6.72 -5.42 -6.77
N GLY A 288 6.56 -6.68 -6.42
CA GLY A 288 7.45 -7.42 -5.52
C GLY A 288 7.21 -7.15 -4.03
N ILE A 289 6.42 -6.14 -3.68
CA ILE A 289 6.11 -5.78 -2.29
C ILE A 289 4.70 -6.24 -1.94
N GLY A 290 3.67 -5.75 -2.66
CA GLY A 290 2.28 -6.16 -2.46
C GLY A 290 1.86 -7.34 -3.30
N THR A 291 2.50 -7.54 -4.45
CA THR A 291 2.25 -8.64 -5.38
C THR A 291 3.55 -9.06 -6.04
N ALA A 292 3.85 -10.36 -6.02
CA ALA A 292 5.04 -10.94 -6.63
C ALA A 292 4.67 -12.18 -7.46
N VAL A 293 5.36 -12.39 -8.58
CA VAL A 293 5.32 -13.63 -9.35
C VAL A 293 6.75 -14.05 -9.65
N ILE A 294 7.11 -15.26 -9.27
CA ILE A 294 8.34 -15.93 -9.73
C ILE A 294 7.94 -16.74 -10.98
N PRO A 295 8.42 -16.37 -12.17
CA PRO A 295 8.09 -17.06 -13.41
C PRO A 295 8.77 -18.44 -13.48
N VAL A 296 8.26 -19.30 -14.37
CA VAL A 296 8.89 -20.60 -14.66
C VAL A 296 10.26 -20.36 -15.31
N ASP A 297 11.31 -20.98 -14.77
CA ASP A 297 12.59 -21.09 -15.46
C ASP A 297 12.50 -22.16 -16.57
N PRO A 298 12.86 -21.87 -17.83
CA PRO A 298 12.84 -22.85 -18.91
C PRO A 298 13.71 -24.09 -18.66
N ASN A 299 14.68 -24.01 -17.75
CA ASN A 299 15.57 -25.11 -17.39
C ASN A 299 15.12 -25.87 -16.13
N ASP A 300 14.07 -25.41 -15.45
CA ASP A 300 13.50 -26.11 -14.29
C ASP A 300 12.58 -27.26 -14.76
N PRO A 301 12.95 -28.54 -14.52
CA PRO A 301 12.11 -29.68 -14.91
C PRO A 301 10.78 -29.72 -14.16
N GLU A 302 10.71 -29.13 -12.95
CA GLU A 302 9.48 -29.05 -12.16
C GLU A 302 8.55 -27.94 -12.63
N ALA A 303 9.03 -27.08 -13.55
CA ALA A 303 8.33 -25.92 -14.07
C ALA A 303 7.66 -25.11 -12.95
N THR A 304 8.42 -24.84 -11.89
CA THR A 304 7.98 -24.20 -10.66
C THR A 304 7.72 -22.73 -10.90
N CYS A 305 6.55 -22.26 -10.48
CA CYS A 305 6.26 -20.84 -10.40
C CYS A 305 5.49 -20.53 -9.12
N ILE A 306 5.71 -19.33 -8.59
CA ILE A 306 5.04 -18.83 -7.39
C ILE A 306 4.30 -17.55 -7.72
N ALA A 307 3.14 -17.35 -7.12
CA ALA A 307 2.54 -16.03 -7.04
C ALA A 307 2.10 -15.72 -5.62
N THR A 308 2.33 -14.49 -5.17
CA THR A 308 2.08 -14.07 -3.79
C THR A 308 1.43 -12.70 -3.77
N VAL A 309 0.43 -12.52 -2.91
CA VAL A 309 -0.21 -11.23 -2.62
C VAL A 309 -0.26 -10.99 -1.11
N THR A 310 -0.20 -9.74 -0.69
CA THR A 310 -0.16 -9.36 0.73
C THR A 310 -1.19 -8.30 1.08
N SER A 311 -1.63 -8.28 2.34
CA SER A 311 -2.47 -7.24 2.97
C SER A 311 -1.92 -6.93 4.36
N GLY A 312 -2.28 -5.79 4.95
CA GLY A 312 -1.87 -5.38 6.31
C GLY A 312 -1.22 -3.99 6.37
N THR A 313 -0.33 -3.78 7.34
CA THR A 313 0.36 -2.51 7.57
C THR A 313 1.33 -2.20 6.44
N GLY A 314 0.94 -1.26 5.57
CA GLY A 314 1.61 -1.05 4.29
C GLY A 314 3.09 -0.70 4.40
N GLU A 315 3.45 0.14 5.36
CA GLU A 315 4.82 0.59 5.59
C GLU A 315 5.75 -0.57 6.01
N HIS A 316 5.26 -1.52 6.79
CA HIS A 316 6.02 -2.71 7.20
C HIS A 316 6.14 -3.74 6.07
N ILE A 317 5.06 -3.93 5.30
CA ILE A 317 5.06 -4.79 4.11
C ILE A 317 6.09 -4.30 3.10
N ALA A 318 6.16 -2.98 2.88
CA ALA A 318 7.17 -2.36 2.03
C ALA A 318 8.58 -2.53 2.58
N THR A 319 8.77 -2.27 3.88
CA THR A 319 10.07 -2.38 4.55
C THR A 319 10.66 -3.79 4.46
N THR A 320 9.81 -4.82 4.49
CA THR A 320 10.21 -6.24 4.50
C THR A 320 10.21 -6.90 3.11
N MET A 321 9.79 -6.16 2.08
CA MET A 321 9.57 -6.69 0.73
C MET A 321 8.71 -7.97 0.73
N ALA A 322 7.64 -7.95 1.53
CA ALA A 322 7.01 -9.17 2.03
C ALA A 322 6.59 -10.17 0.94
N ALA A 323 5.99 -9.72 -0.17
CA ALA A 323 5.57 -10.63 -1.24
C ALA A 323 6.74 -11.37 -1.89
N SER A 324 7.83 -10.67 -2.26
CA SER A 324 9.01 -11.30 -2.87
C SER A 324 9.75 -12.20 -1.89
N THR A 325 9.87 -11.77 -0.63
CA THR A 325 10.48 -12.57 0.42
C THR A 325 9.72 -13.88 0.60
N CYS A 326 8.40 -13.81 0.78
CA CYS A 326 7.54 -14.98 0.91
C CYS A 326 7.62 -15.90 -0.33
N ALA A 327 7.50 -15.33 -1.54
CA ALA A 327 7.59 -16.09 -2.77
C ALA A 327 8.90 -16.88 -2.86
N SER A 328 10.02 -16.25 -2.49
CA SER A 328 11.34 -16.89 -2.48
C SER A 328 11.43 -18.01 -1.43
N ARG A 329 10.93 -17.79 -0.21
CA ARG A 329 10.94 -18.80 0.86
C ARG A 329 10.16 -20.06 0.49
N ILE A 330 9.03 -19.90 -0.20
CA ILE A 330 8.21 -21.02 -0.70
C ILE A 330 8.85 -21.69 -1.92
N TYR A 331 9.43 -20.90 -2.83
CA TYR A 331 10.08 -21.43 -4.03
C TYR A 331 11.20 -22.42 -3.67
N TYR A 332 12.08 -21.99 -2.76
CA TYR A 332 13.23 -22.80 -2.34
C TYR A 332 12.99 -23.64 -1.09
N SER A 333 11.76 -23.64 -0.56
CA SER A 333 11.38 -24.36 0.66
C SER A 333 12.38 -24.17 1.80
N HIS A 334 12.66 -22.90 2.15
CA HIS A 334 13.62 -22.58 3.21
C HIS A 334 13.13 -21.48 4.16
N ARG A 335 13.66 -21.49 5.39
CA ARG A 335 13.48 -20.41 6.37
C ARG A 335 14.80 -19.69 6.64
N LYS A 336 14.70 -18.43 7.04
CA LYS A 336 15.86 -17.63 7.47
C LYS A 336 16.18 -17.89 8.94
N LEU A 337 17.45 -18.16 9.21
CA LEU A 337 18.01 -18.33 10.56
C LEU A 337 18.48 -16.99 11.16
N GLU A 338 18.73 -16.97 12.46
CA GLU A 338 19.17 -15.76 13.18
C GLU A 338 20.55 -15.25 12.72
N ASP A 339 21.43 -16.17 12.29
CA ASP A 339 22.75 -15.86 11.74
C ASP A 339 22.69 -15.34 10.28
N GLY A 340 21.50 -15.26 9.70
CA GLY A 340 21.27 -14.86 8.32
C GLY A 340 21.39 -15.99 7.29
N GLY A 341 21.71 -17.22 7.73
CA GLY A 341 21.70 -18.41 6.91
C GLY A 341 20.29 -18.89 6.55
N PHE A 342 20.24 -19.95 5.74
CA PHE A 342 19.00 -20.59 5.32
C PHE A 342 19.02 -22.08 5.66
N GLU A 343 17.87 -22.57 6.10
CA GLU A 343 17.63 -23.98 6.39
C GLU A 343 16.46 -24.46 5.54
N GLU A 344 16.64 -25.61 4.89
CA GLU A 344 15.59 -26.29 4.14
C GLU A 344 14.51 -26.81 5.10
N VAL A 345 13.26 -26.49 4.81
CA VAL A 345 12.09 -26.79 5.64
C VAL A 345 10.87 -27.02 4.76
N THR A 346 9.78 -27.49 5.34
CA THR A 346 8.50 -27.56 4.62
C THR A 346 7.98 -26.16 4.28
N GLU A 347 7.17 -26.02 3.22
CA GLU A 347 6.58 -24.73 2.83
C GLU A 347 5.72 -24.12 3.95
N ASP A 348 5.07 -24.96 4.76
CA ASP A 348 4.29 -24.50 5.92
C ASP A 348 5.19 -23.90 7.01
N GLU A 349 6.36 -24.49 7.26
CA GLU A 349 7.36 -23.94 8.18
C GLU A 349 8.01 -22.68 7.62
N ALA A 350 8.28 -22.64 6.31
CA ALA A 350 8.74 -21.44 5.63
C ALA A 350 7.72 -20.30 5.78
N MET A 351 6.42 -20.57 5.60
CA MET A 351 5.35 -19.59 5.80
C MET A 351 5.27 -19.06 7.23
N ARG A 352 5.38 -19.92 8.24
CA ARG A 352 5.44 -19.46 9.65
C ARG A 352 6.64 -18.54 9.87
N ALA A 353 7.81 -18.95 9.38
CA ALA A 353 9.05 -18.20 9.52
C ALA A 353 9.02 -16.86 8.78
N VAL A 354 8.29 -16.74 7.67
CA VAL A 354 8.07 -15.46 7.00
C VAL A 354 7.38 -14.47 7.92
N ILE A 355 6.36 -14.90 8.66
CA ILE A 355 5.64 -14.05 9.60
C ILE A 355 6.50 -13.74 10.82
N SER A 356 7.05 -14.75 11.48
CA SER A 356 7.76 -14.57 12.75
C SER A 356 9.14 -13.92 12.58
N ASN A 357 9.92 -14.35 11.59
CA ASN A 357 11.32 -13.97 11.45
C ASN A 357 11.49 -12.85 10.42
N ASP A 358 11.00 -13.06 9.20
CA ASP A 358 11.22 -12.10 8.09
C ASP A 358 10.36 -10.83 8.25
N PHE A 359 9.17 -10.92 8.87
CA PHE A 359 8.28 -9.78 9.11
C PHE A 359 8.35 -9.24 10.54
N MET A 360 7.87 -9.98 11.55
CA MET A 360 7.82 -9.49 12.94
C MET A 360 9.21 -9.30 13.55
N GLY A 361 10.15 -10.19 13.21
CA GLY A 361 11.55 -10.10 13.62
C GLY A 361 12.34 -8.99 12.90
N HIS A 362 11.78 -8.38 11.84
CA HIS A 362 12.48 -7.37 11.08
C HIS A 362 12.75 -6.11 11.94
N PRO A 363 13.99 -5.56 11.96
CA PRO A 363 14.32 -4.41 12.80
C PRO A 363 13.42 -3.18 12.57
N GLY A 364 12.98 -2.96 11.32
CA GLY A 364 12.07 -1.87 10.96
C GLY A 364 10.60 -2.10 11.36
N VAL A 365 10.23 -3.33 11.71
CA VAL A 365 8.88 -3.67 12.20
C VAL A 365 8.89 -3.74 13.72
N LYS A 366 9.78 -4.54 14.31
CA LYS A 366 9.93 -4.71 15.76
C LYS A 366 10.15 -3.40 16.52
N ASN A 367 10.93 -2.48 15.95
CA ASN A 367 11.25 -1.21 16.59
C ASN A 367 10.36 -0.06 16.08
N SER A 368 9.26 -0.37 15.39
CA SER A 368 8.34 0.63 14.87
C SER A 368 7.38 1.13 15.94
N ILE A 369 6.90 2.36 15.78
CA ILE A 369 5.80 2.92 16.58
C ILE A 369 4.42 2.39 16.15
N CYS A 370 4.34 1.79 14.96
CA CYS A 370 3.11 1.20 14.44
C CYS A 370 3.10 -0.30 14.69
N ASN A 371 1.90 -0.87 14.90
CA ASN A 371 1.75 -2.31 15.04
C ASN A 371 1.96 -3.02 13.69
N GLY A 372 2.73 -4.11 13.73
CA GLY A 372 3.00 -4.96 12.57
C GLY A 372 1.84 -5.90 12.29
N ALA A 373 1.10 -5.66 11.22
CA ALA A 373 0.04 -6.53 10.75
C ALA A 373 0.30 -6.97 9.31
N ILE A 374 0.14 -8.26 9.03
CA ILE A 374 0.31 -8.83 7.70
C ILE A 374 -0.59 -10.05 7.51
N GLY A 375 -1.14 -10.15 6.31
CA GLY A 375 -1.71 -11.36 5.74
C GLY A 375 -1.07 -11.64 4.39
N ILE A 376 -0.74 -12.91 4.14
CA ILE A 376 -0.10 -13.37 2.90
C ILE A 376 -0.90 -14.52 2.32
N LEU A 377 -1.14 -14.46 1.02
CA LEU A 377 -1.68 -15.55 0.21
C LEU A 377 -0.67 -15.87 -0.88
N SER A 378 -0.26 -17.13 -0.99
CA SER A 378 0.71 -17.58 -1.97
C SER A 378 0.28 -18.89 -2.61
N VAL A 379 0.58 -19.05 -3.90
CA VAL A 379 0.34 -20.30 -4.64
C VAL A 379 1.65 -20.75 -5.27
N LYS A 380 2.06 -21.98 -4.94
CA LYS A 380 3.15 -22.69 -5.63
C LYS A 380 2.55 -23.61 -6.68
N LYS A 381 2.98 -23.50 -7.93
CA LYS A 381 2.58 -24.41 -9.01
C LYS A 381 3.81 -25.13 -9.52
N THR A 382 3.72 -26.44 -9.64
CA THR A 382 4.74 -27.33 -10.23
C THR A 382 4.07 -28.23 -11.28
N VAL A 383 4.80 -29.17 -11.87
CA VAL A 383 4.23 -30.23 -12.72
C VAL A 383 3.24 -31.13 -11.96
N ASP A 384 3.43 -31.30 -10.65
CA ASP A 384 2.59 -32.16 -9.80
C ASP A 384 1.24 -31.54 -9.41
N GLY A 385 1.15 -30.20 -9.42
CA GLY A 385 -0.09 -29.52 -9.07
C GLY A 385 0.09 -28.07 -8.62
N ALA A 386 -0.93 -27.56 -7.93
CA ALA A 386 -0.95 -26.22 -7.37
C ALA A 386 -1.25 -26.29 -5.87
N PHE A 387 -0.39 -25.69 -5.07
CA PHE A 387 -0.38 -25.74 -3.62
C PHE A 387 -0.68 -24.35 -3.08
N LEU A 388 -1.74 -24.24 -2.27
CA LEU A 388 -2.16 -22.98 -1.68
C LEU A 388 -1.60 -22.83 -0.27
N HIS A 389 -0.84 -21.76 -0.06
CA HIS A 389 -0.26 -21.39 1.22
C HIS A 389 -0.79 -20.03 1.68
N PHE A 390 -1.08 -19.90 2.97
CA PHE A 390 -1.47 -18.62 3.55
C PHE A 390 -0.99 -18.54 5.00
N ALA A 391 -0.75 -17.31 5.46
CA ALA A 391 -0.48 -17.02 6.88
C ALA A 391 -0.86 -15.57 7.17
N HIS A 392 -1.25 -15.28 8.42
CA HIS A 392 -1.52 -13.93 8.89
C HIS A 392 -1.30 -13.83 10.40
N ASN A 393 -1.05 -12.62 10.88
CA ASN A 393 -1.06 -12.26 12.31
C ASN A 393 -2.17 -11.25 12.66
N THR A 394 -3.12 -11.04 11.75
CA THR A 394 -4.32 -10.20 11.95
C THR A 394 -5.44 -10.99 12.63
N ASP A 395 -6.44 -10.28 13.18
CA ASP A 395 -7.62 -10.89 13.80
C ASP A 395 -8.36 -11.86 12.87
N SER A 396 -8.46 -11.52 11.58
CA SER A 396 -9.04 -12.37 10.55
C SER A 396 -8.40 -12.14 9.18
N PHE A 397 -8.55 -13.12 8.27
CA PHE A 397 -8.11 -13.05 6.88
C PHE A 397 -9.05 -13.88 5.98
N VAL A 398 -9.93 -13.19 5.25
CA VAL A 398 -10.98 -13.82 4.42
C VAL A 398 -10.39 -14.35 3.12
N ARG A 399 -10.78 -15.59 2.76
CA ARG A 399 -10.29 -16.28 1.55
C ARG A 399 -11.41 -17.09 0.91
N SER A 400 -11.33 -17.26 -0.40
CA SER A 400 -12.24 -18.11 -1.18
C SER A 400 -11.47 -18.87 -2.26
N PRO A 401 -10.90 -20.05 -1.96
CA PRO A 401 -10.28 -20.89 -2.97
C PRO A 401 -11.35 -21.54 -3.86
N ALA A 402 -11.05 -21.67 -5.15
CA ALA A 402 -11.87 -22.42 -6.08
C ALA A 402 -11.00 -23.20 -7.07
N SER A 403 -11.34 -24.46 -7.32
CA SER A 403 -10.64 -25.34 -8.26
C SER A 403 -11.63 -26.18 -9.07
N GLU A 404 -11.23 -26.55 -10.29
CA GLU A 404 -11.99 -27.44 -11.18
C GLU A 404 -11.55 -28.93 -11.04
N ARG A 405 -10.39 -29.20 -10.43
CA ARG A 405 -9.88 -30.56 -10.13
C ARG A 405 -9.53 -30.70 -8.65
N SER A 406 -9.56 -31.94 -8.15
CA SER A 406 -9.10 -32.36 -6.80
C SER A 406 -7.57 -32.25 -6.65
N MET A 407 -6.99 -31.10 -7.00
CA MET A 407 -5.55 -30.83 -7.00
C MET A 407 -5.17 -29.59 -6.18
N LEU A 408 -6.14 -28.98 -5.47
CA LEU A 408 -5.86 -27.88 -4.55
C LEU A 408 -5.72 -28.45 -3.14
N THR A 409 -4.48 -28.62 -2.68
CA THR A 409 -4.19 -28.88 -1.27
C THR A 409 -4.11 -27.54 -0.53
N THR A 410 -4.84 -27.44 0.58
CA THR A 410 -4.86 -26.26 1.43
C THR A 410 -4.12 -26.56 2.72
N SER A 411 -3.05 -25.84 3.00
CA SER A 411 -2.39 -25.84 4.31
C SER A 411 -2.09 -24.40 4.73
N GLY A 412 -2.25 -24.12 6.02
CA GLY A 412 -1.93 -22.79 6.54
C GLY A 412 -2.19 -22.66 8.05
N PRO A 413 -1.16 -22.34 8.85
CA PRO A 413 -1.29 -22.10 10.27
C PRO A 413 -1.70 -20.64 10.57
N ARG A 414 -2.51 -20.44 11.61
CA ARG A 414 -2.58 -19.16 12.32
C ARG A 414 -1.34 -19.07 13.21
N VAL A 415 -0.60 -17.96 13.14
CA VAL A 415 0.56 -17.70 14.00
C VAL A 415 0.11 -16.72 15.07
N ASP A 416 -0.18 -17.24 16.25
CA ASP A 416 -0.47 -16.41 17.43
C ASP A 416 0.85 -15.91 18.04
N GLU A 417 0.84 -14.66 18.55
CA GLU A 417 2.01 -13.94 19.09
C GLU A 417 2.77 -14.68 20.20
#